data_AF-A0A812RV02-F1
#
_entry.id   AF-A0A812RV02-F1
#
_cell.length_a   1.000
_cell.length_b   1.000
_cell.length_c   1.000
_cell.angle_alpha   90.00
_cell.angle_beta   90.00
_cell.angle_gamma   90.00
#
_symmetry.space_group_name_H-M   'P 1'
#
loop_
_entity.id
_entity.type
_entity.pdbx_description
1 polymer ?
#
loop_
_entity_poly.entity_id
_entity_poly.type
_entity_poly.pdbx_seq_one_letter_code
_entity_poly.pdbx_strand_id
1 'polypeptide(L)'
;MADVCLPARPGISGSDQAQPTTQTVRINIGGERLIEVHRGLFSVVGDNKLSALLSGRWELCLDDRGNFFVDYSPEVFMPLIEWLRLVRDSPSQQSLPFIAVDERHRLALVRMMVAMSFELPALRSAGVFAAELISYGFGVDSCVDAGYCVDELLQAGATLESLWRAGVEAHELKHLGLSKLRQAGYTAKELKHAGFDGLSLLRQGVTVAELIQAEFTPKDLRGRGAQSATLIYELSLLGFTATELRAAGFSASDLTVGGFTATQLRGAGFSAIELKESGFSAAELREAGFTAGQLAHARFFRQQLEAAGFDRIMINFSDTYQLRSFKTRGFLPNNLPAATVSDLRIAGFSATELRQQGFDALQLLSEFGMMAVFLAWLH
;
A
#
# COMPACT_ATOMS: atom_id res chain seq x y z
N MET A 1 49.64 -12.85 15.12
CA MET A 1 50.08 -13.59 16.32
C MET A 1 49.85 -12.69 17.52
N ALA A 2 48.75 -12.95 18.23
CA ALA A 2 48.50 -12.55 19.61
C ALA A 2 47.38 -13.49 20.06
N ASP A 3 47.71 -14.42 20.96
CA ASP A 3 46.82 -15.47 21.46
C ASP A 3 45.68 -14.84 22.25
N VAL A 4 44.57 -14.55 21.56
CA VAL A 4 43.27 -14.48 22.23
C VAL A 4 43.00 -15.90 22.71
N CYS A 5 43.14 -16.15 24.00
CA CYS A 5 42.93 -17.47 24.60
C CYS A 5 41.57 -18.04 24.14
N LEU A 6 41.56 -18.98 23.19
CA LEU A 6 40.40 -19.77 22.73
C LEU A 6 40.87 -21.13 22.18
N PRO A 7 40.10 -22.23 22.31
CA PRO A 7 38.73 -22.33 22.83
C PRO A 7 38.61 -23.18 24.12
N ALA A 8 37.71 -22.78 25.03
CA ALA A 8 37.23 -23.67 26.10
C ALA A 8 36.43 -24.81 25.47
N ARG A 9 36.61 -26.04 25.94
CA ARG A 9 35.81 -27.21 25.52
C ARG A 9 34.62 -27.39 26.46
N PRO A 10 33.49 -27.93 25.99
CA PRO A 10 32.42 -28.37 26.88
C PRO A 10 32.96 -29.49 27.78
N GLY A 11 32.93 -29.29 29.09
CA GLY A 11 33.33 -30.31 30.05
C GLY A 11 32.35 -31.48 30.03
N ILE A 12 32.81 -32.67 29.63
CA ILE A 12 32.09 -33.92 29.86
C ILE A 12 32.56 -34.51 31.18
N SER A 13 31.74 -34.42 32.24
CA SER A 13 31.67 -35.36 33.37
C SER A 13 30.50 -34.91 34.27
N GLY A 14 29.60 -35.75 34.77
CA GLY A 14 29.81 -37.12 35.24
C GLY A 14 30.18 -37.07 36.72
N SER A 15 29.15 -37.12 37.58
CA SER A 15 29.16 -37.30 39.04
C SER A 15 29.88 -36.27 39.93
N ASP A 16 29.06 -35.50 40.65
CA ASP A 16 29.06 -35.41 42.12
C ASP A 16 30.37 -35.01 42.83
N GLN A 17 30.61 -33.70 42.92
CA GLN A 17 30.87 -33.01 44.20
C GLN A 17 30.49 -31.53 44.06
N ALA A 18 29.39 -31.15 44.70
CA ALA A 18 28.95 -29.76 44.79
C ALA A 18 29.95 -28.96 45.65
N GLN A 19 30.94 -28.33 45.01
CA GLN A 19 31.62 -27.19 45.61
C GLN A 19 30.59 -26.06 45.81
N PRO A 20 30.63 -25.33 46.93
CA PRO A 20 29.72 -24.21 47.14
C PRO A 20 30.01 -23.17 46.07
N THR A 21 29.13 -23.05 45.07
CA THR A 21 29.28 -22.08 44.00
C THR A 21 29.18 -20.70 44.64
N THR A 22 30.33 -20.07 44.93
CA THR A 22 30.34 -18.70 45.38
C THR A 22 29.57 -17.88 44.34
N GLN A 23 28.54 -17.15 44.79
CA GLN A 23 27.74 -16.28 43.92
C GLN A 23 28.61 -15.24 43.20
N THR A 24 29.79 -14.97 43.75
CA THR A 24 30.81 -14.08 43.22
C THR A 24 31.95 -14.81 42.52
N VAL A 25 32.57 -14.12 41.57
CA VAL A 25 33.80 -14.50 40.87
C VAL A 25 34.82 -13.36 40.99
N ARG A 26 36.07 -13.72 41.27
CA ARG A 26 37.20 -12.78 41.25
C ARG A 26 37.77 -12.71 39.84
N ILE A 27 37.93 -11.50 39.32
CA ILE A 27 38.39 -11.23 37.96
C ILE A 27 39.67 -10.41 38.02
N ASN A 28 40.73 -10.91 37.39
CA ASN A 28 41.98 -10.21 37.15
C ASN A 28 41.93 -9.59 35.74
N ILE A 29 41.93 -8.26 35.68
CA ILE A 29 41.82 -7.47 34.45
C ILE A 29 43.22 -7.01 34.06
N GLY A 30 43.73 -7.57 32.96
CA GLY A 30 45.03 -7.20 32.36
C GLY A 30 46.25 -7.45 33.25
N GLY A 31 46.10 -8.13 34.40
CA GLY A 31 47.16 -8.25 35.40
C GLY A 31 47.30 -7.02 36.30
N GLU A 32 46.49 -5.98 36.08
CA GLU A 32 46.64 -4.66 36.69
C GLU A 32 45.60 -4.39 37.78
N ARG A 33 44.40 -4.95 37.63
CA ARG A 33 43.28 -4.72 38.56
C ARG A 33 42.54 -6.01 38.90
N LEU A 34 42.39 -6.27 40.20
CA LEU A 34 41.57 -7.36 40.72
C LEU A 34 40.23 -6.81 41.20
N ILE A 35 39.13 -7.39 40.72
CA ILE A 35 37.77 -7.07 41.17
C ILE A 35 37.01 -8.34 41.57
N GLU A 36 35.92 -8.17 42.31
CA GLU A 36 34.98 -9.24 42.63
C GLU A 36 33.57 -8.84 42.19
N VAL A 37 32.90 -9.70 41.42
CA VAL A 37 31.57 -9.42 40.84
C VAL A 37 30.66 -10.64 40.97
N HIS A 38 29.35 -10.41 40.99
CA HIS A 38 28.36 -11.49 40.96
C HIS A 38 28.36 -12.17 39.58
N ARG A 39 28.33 -13.51 39.52
CA ARG A 39 28.38 -14.28 38.25
C ARG A 39 27.26 -13.89 37.28
N GLY A 40 26.06 -13.64 37.81
CA GLY A 40 24.89 -13.22 37.02
C GLY A 40 24.97 -11.79 36.46
N LEU A 41 26.01 -10.99 36.79
CA LEU A 41 26.13 -9.62 36.29
C LEU A 41 26.19 -9.57 34.76
N PHE A 42 26.88 -10.52 34.12
CA PHE A 42 27.01 -10.57 32.67
C PHE A 42 25.77 -11.09 31.96
N SER A 43 24.82 -11.69 32.69
CA SER A 43 23.53 -12.14 32.14
C SER A 43 22.46 -11.04 32.18
N VAL A 44 22.78 -9.85 32.72
CA VAL A 44 21.82 -8.73 32.85
C VAL A 44 21.41 -8.20 31.46
N VAL A 45 22.24 -8.38 30.43
CA VAL A 45 22.00 -7.93 29.06
C VAL A 45 22.09 -9.12 28.10
N GLY A 46 21.19 -10.09 28.32
CA GLY A 46 21.06 -11.27 27.49
C GLY A 46 22.22 -12.26 27.63
N ASP A 47 22.26 -13.22 26.71
CA ASP A 47 23.32 -14.22 26.64
C ASP A 47 24.49 -13.71 25.81
N ASN A 48 25.69 -13.89 26.35
CA ASN A 48 26.94 -13.51 25.70
C ASN A 48 28.04 -14.46 26.15
N LYS A 49 29.24 -14.31 25.59
CA LYS A 49 30.36 -15.20 25.89
C LYS A 49 30.77 -15.16 27.36
N LEU A 50 30.69 -13.99 28.01
CA LEU A 50 31.05 -13.85 29.44
C LEU A 50 30.02 -14.54 30.34
N SER A 51 28.72 -14.38 30.08
CA SER A 51 27.68 -15.10 30.81
C SER A 51 27.78 -16.62 30.59
N ALA A 52 28.08 -17.05 29.36
CA ALA A 52 28.30 -18.46 29.04
C ALA A 52 29.51 -19.02 29.80
N LEU A 53 30.66 -18.37 29.74
CA LEU A 53 31.88 -18.79 30.46
C LEU A 53 31.63 -18.91 31.96
N LEU A 54 30.93 -17.93 32.54
CA LEU A 54 30.68 -17.88 33.99
C LEU A 54 29.48 -18.72 34.44
N SER A 55 28.80 -19.43 33.52
CA SER A 55 27.70 -20.36 33.84
C SER A 55 28.15 -21.64 34.56
N GLY A 56 29.46 -21.86 34.71
CA GLY A 56 30.03 -23.07 35.31
C GLY A 56 30.10 -24.27 34.35
N ARG A 57 29.64 -24.12 33.11
CA ARG A 57 29.69 -25.15 32.05
C ARG A 57 31.03 -25.22 31.30
N TRP A 58 31.91 -24.24 31.52
CA TRP A 58 33.16 -24.08 30.79
C TRP A 58 34.33 -23.95 31.75
N GLU A 59 35.48 -24.46 31.32
CA GLU A 59 36.74 -24.18 32.00
C GLU A 59 37.12 -22.71 31.79
N LEU A 60 37.42 -22.03 32.90
CA LEU A 60 37.81 -20.63 32.91
C LEU A 60 39.32 -20.49 32.70
N CYS A 61 39.74 -19.47 31.96
CA CYS A 61 41.13 -19.02 31.97
C CYS A 61 41.43 -18.39 33.33
N LEU A 62 42.26 -19.05 34.14
CA LEU A 62 42.63 -18.58 35.47
C LEU A 62 44.07 -18.06 35.47
N ASP A 63 44.34 -17.05 36.30
CA ASP A 63 45.72 -16.63 36.62
C ASP A 63 46.39 -17.59 37.64
N ASP A 64 47.68 -17.37 37.92
CA ASP A 64 48.45 -18.16 38.89
C ASP A 64 47.87 -18.19 40.31
N ARG A 65 46.92 -17.28 40.59
CA ARG A 65 46.24 -17.13 41.88
C ARG A 65 44.80 -17.67 41.85
N GLY A 66 44.38 -18.29 40.74
CA GLY A 66 43.05 -18.88 40.57
C GLY A 66 41.93 -17.89 40.28
N ASN A 67 42.23 -16.65 39.90
CA ASN A 67 41.22 -15.65 39.51
C ASN A 67 40.93 -15.74 38.01
N PHE A 68 39.69 -15.47 37.59
CA PHE A 68 39.34 -15.42 36.17
C PHE A 68 40.10 -14.28 35.48
N PHE A 69 40.94 -14.62 34.51
CA PHE A 69 41.78 -13.66 33.81
C PHE A 69 41.10 -13.14 32.55
N VAL A 70 41.11 -11.82 32.38
CA VAL A 70 40.61 -11.14 31.19
C VAL A 70 41.71 -10.25 30.64
N ASP A 71 42.10 -10.50 29.38
CA ASP A 71 43.18 -9.79 28.69
C ASP A 71 42.71 -8.47 28.05
N TYR A 72 42.25 -7.54 28.90
CA TYR A 72 41.93 -6.17 28.54
C TYR A 72 42.43 -5.21 29.62
N SER A 73 42.73 -3.96 29.25
CA SER A 73 43.13 -2.97 30.24
C SER A 73 41.94 -2.57 31.12
N PRO A 74 42.18 -2.15 32.39
CA PRO A 74 41.13 -1.67 33.27
C PRO A 74 40.31 -0.51 32.68
N GLU A 75 40.93 0.37 31.88
CA GLU A 75 40.27 1.50 31.22
C GLU A 75 39.25 1.09 30.16
N VAL A 76 39.35 -0.14 29.63
CA VAL A 76 38.41 -0.70 28.64
C VAL A 76 37.36 -1.57 29.34
N PHE A 77 37.79 -2.45 30.26
CA PHE A 77 36.89 -3.44 30.86
C PHE A 77 36.03 -2.88 32.00
N MET A 78 36.56 -1.96 32.82
CA MET A 78 35.81 -1.40 33.95
C MET A 78 34.59 -0.58 33.54
N PRO A 79 34.64 0.26 32.48
CA PRO A 79 33.44 0.95 32.00
C PRO A 79 32.28 0.00 31.67
N LEU A 80 32.58 -1.17 31.08
CA LEU A 80 31.57 -2.21 30.85
C LEU A 80 30.99 -2.73 32.17
N ILE A 81 31.83 -3.01 33.17
CA ILE A 81 31.38 -3.49 34.48
C ILE A 81 30.47 -2.48 35.17
N GLU A 82 30.84 -1.21 35.18
CA GLU A 82 30.01 -0.17 35.82
C GLU A 82 28.71 0.04 35.06
N TRP A 83 28.72 -0.05 33.73
CA TRP A 83 27.49 0.00 32.95
C TRP A 83 26.58 -1.21 33.19
N LEU A 84 27.11 -2.44 33.29
CA LEU A 84 26.32 -3.63 33.63
C LEU A 84 25.67 -3.52 35.01
N ARG A 85 26.38 -2.94 35.99
CA ARG A 85 25.82 -2.66 37.31
C ARG A 85 24.71 -1.63 37.22
N LEU A 86 24.90 -0.58 36.44
CA LEU A 86 23.88 0.43 36.21
C LEU A 86 22.63 -0.17 35.56
N VAL A 87 22.78 -1.02 34.53
CA VAL A 87 21.65 -1.72 33.88
C VAL A 87 20.90 -2.57 34.90
N ARG A 88 21.61 -3.34 35.74
CA ARG A 88 21.02 -4.18 36.79
C ARG A 88 20.22 -3.38 37.80
N ASP A 89 20.76 -2.22 38.20
CA ASP A 89 20.20 -1.41 39.27
C ASP A 89 19.12 -0.43 38.77
N SER A 90 18.94 -0.33 37.45
CA SER A 90 17.98 0.59 36.83
C SER A 90 16.59 -0.02 36.65
N PRO A 91 15.52 0.78 36.84
CA PRO A 91 14.15 0.32 36.62
C PRO A 91 13.86 0.12 35.12
N SER A 92 12.95 -0.82 34.82
CA SER A 92 12.69 -1.37 33.47
C SER A 92 12.16 -0.40 32.39
N GLN A 93 12.14 0.92 32.64
CA GLN A 93 11.63 1.94 31.73
C GLN A 93 12.53 3.18 31.61
N GLN A 94 13.68 3.23 32.28
CA GLN A 94 14.55 4.40 32.24
C GLN A 94 15.57 4.30 31.09
N SER A 95 15.74 5.39 30.35
CA SER A 95 16.84 5.51 29.39
C SER A 95 18.16 5.48 30.16
N LEU A 96 18.98 4.48 29.87
CA LEU A 96 20.31 4.33 30.45
C LEU A 96 21.30 5.26 29.74
N PRO A 97 22.28 5.84 30.45
CA PRO A 97 23.40 6.49 29.81
C PRO A 97 24.29 5.46 29.10
N PHE A 98 24.94 5.90 28.03
CA PHE A 98 25.93 5.11 27.32
C PHE A 98 27.17 4.84 28.17
N ILE A 99 27.95 3.84 27.77
CA ILE A 99 29.22 3.55 28.44
C ILE A 99 30.16 4.76 28.27
N ALA A 100 30.48 5.42 29.39
CA ALA A 100 31.45 6.50 29.42
C ALA A 100 32.86 5.91 29.34
N VAL A 101 33.53 6.12 28.19
CA VAL A 101 34.89 5.67 27.94
C VAL A 101 35.67 6.79 27.26
N ASP A 102 36.97 6.88 27.54
CA ASP A 102 37.86 7.81 26.86
C ASP A 102 37.91 7.47 25.35
N GLU A 103 37.93 8.50 24.50
CA GLU A 103 37.91 8.36 23.04
C GLU A 103 39.02 7.43 22.53
N ARG A 104 40.21 7.44 23.16
CA ARG A 104 41.33 6.56 22.78
C ARG A 104 41.05 5.07 23.00
N HIS A 105 40.10 4.75 23.89
CA HIS A 105 39.72 3.39 24.25
C HIS A 105 38.37 2.97 23.63
N ARG A 106 37.67 3.89 22.94
CA ARG A 106 36.36 3.64 22.34
C ARG A 106 36.39 2.47 21.38
N LEU A 107 37.35 2.46 20.46
CA LEU A 107 37.54 1.37 19.50
C LEU A 107 37.77 0.02 20.22
N ALA A 108 38.59 0.00 21.27
CA ALA A 108 38.89 -1.21 22.03
C ALA A 108 37.65 -1.75 22.76
N LEU A 109 36.83 -0.88 23.34
CA LEU A 109 35.57 -1.23 23.98
C LEU A 109 34.61 -1.91 22.99
N VAL A 110 34.38 -1.30 21.83
CA VAL A 110 33.46 -1.86 20.82
C VAL A 110 33.97 -3.22 20.32
N ARG A 111 35.27 -3.33 20.01
CA ARG A 111 35.87 -4.62 19.59
C ARG A 111 35.72 -5.69 20.65
N MET A 112 35.93 -5.34 21.92
CA MET A 112 35.75 -6.25 23.03
C MET A 112 34.30 -6.73 23.12
N MET A 113 33.32 -5.83 23.10
CA MET A 113 31.91 -6.22 23.21
C MET A 113 31.46 -7.09 22.03
N VAL A 114 31.89 -6.77 20.80
CA VAL A 114 31.64 -7.62 19.62
C VAL A 114 32.30 -8.99 19.77
N ALA A 115 33.56 -9.05 20.21
CA ALA A 115 34.30 -10.31 20.40
C ALA A 115 33.73 -11.17 21.55
N MET A 116 33.07 -10.55 22.52
CA MET A 116 32.33 -11.22 23.59
C MET A 116 30.90 -11.58 23.19
N SER A 117 30.52 -11.38 21.93
CA SER A 117 29.22 -11.77 21.37
C SER A 117 28.04 -11.15 22.12
N PHE A 118 28.15 -9.87 22.49
CA PHE A 118 26.98 -9.11 22.94
C PHE A 118 26.00 -8.93 21.77
N GLU A 119 24.72 -9.13 22.04
CA GLU A 119 23.66 -8.94 21.04
C GLU A 119 23.57 -7.47 20.60
N LEU A 120 23.17 -7.23 19.35
CA LEU A 120 23.08 -5.88 18.79
C LEU A 120 22.20 -4.91 19.61
N PRO A 121 21.04 -5.31 20.17
CA PRO A 121 20.27 -4.44 21.06
C PRO A 121 21.06 -4.01 22.31
N ALA A 122 21.87 -4.90 22.87
CA ALA A 122 22.73 -4.58 24.02
C ALA A 122 23.87 -3.63 23.63
N LEU A 123 24.48 -3.83 22.46
CA LEU A 123 25.48 -2.90 21.90
C LEU A 123 24.87 -1.50 21.70
N ARG A 124 23.66 -1.42 21.16
CA ARG A 124 22.92 -0.16 21.01
C ARG A 124 22.66 0.51 22.35
N SER A 125 22.18 -0.23 23.35
CA SER A 125 21.95 0.31 24.71
C SER A 125 23.25 0.74 25.41
N ALA A 126 24.38 0.13 25.08
CA ALA A 126 25.71 0.56 25.54
C ALA A 126 26.23 1.82 24.81
N GLY A 127 25.51 2.27 23.78
CA GLY A 127 25.83 3.45 22.99
C GLY A 127 26.75 3.17 21.81
N VAL A 128 26.85 1.93 21.32
CA VAL A 128 27.57 1.61 20.08
C VAL A 128 26.74 2.09 18.89
N PHE A 129 27.31 2.93 18.04
CA PHE A 129 26.62 3.51 16.89
C PHE A 129 26.64 2.59 15.67
N ALA A 130 25.66 2.73 14.79
CA ALA A 130 25.56 1.92 13.57
C ALA A 130 26.80 2.05 12.66
N ALA A 131 27.41 3.24 12.62
CA ALA A 131 28.66 3.47 11.88
C ALA A 131 29.82 2.59 12.37
N GLU A 132 29.92 2.40 13.69
CA GLU A 132 30.92 1.51 14.27
C GLU A 132 30.63 0.06 13.84
N LEU A 133 29.38 -0.40 13.96
CA LEU A 133 28.99 -1.77 13.58
C LEU A 133 29.19 -2.05 12.08
N ILE A 134 28.77 -1.15 11.20
CA ILE A 134 28.93 -1.32 9.75
C ILE A 134 30.42 -1.40 9.38
N SER A 135 31.29 -0.65 10.06
CA SER A 135 32.74 -0.75 9.86
C SER A 135 33.32 -2.10 10.26
N TYR A 136 32.66 -2.83 11.17
CA TYR A 136 32.99 -4.21 11.55
C TYR A 136 32.33 -5.27 10.65
N GLY A 137 31.58 -4.86 9.62
CA GLY A 137 30.96 -5.77 8.66
C GLY A 137 29.61 -6.33 9.10
N PHE A 138 28.96 -5.73 10.10
CA PHE A 138 27.57 -6.06 10.41
C PHE A 138 26.64 -5.62 9.28
N GLY A 139 25.66 -6.48 8.96
CA GLY A 139 24.64 -6.20 7.96
C GLY A 139 23.68 -5.11 8.41
N VAL A 140 23.21 -4.30 7.46
CA VAL A 140 22.21 -3.24 7.71
C VAL A 140 20.90 -3.85 8.20
N ASP A 141 20.52 -5.03 7.69
CA ASP A 141 19.38 -5.84 8.14
C ASP A 141 19.43 -6.10 9.65
N SER A 142 20.55 -6.62 10.14
CA SER A 142 20.72 -6.95 11.55
C SER A 142 20.68 -5.69 12.43
N CYS A 143 21.18 -4.57 11.93
CA CYS A 143 21.09 -3.29 12.64
C CYS A 143 19.64 -2.76 12.70
N VAL A 144 18.87 -2.89 11.62
CA VAL A 144 17.44 -2.51 11.60
C VAL A 144 16.67 -3.38 12.60
N ASP A 145 16.87 -4.70 12.59
CA ASP A 145 16.23 -5.64 13.53
C ASP A 145 16.59 -5.33 15.00
N ALA A 146 17.79 -4.80 15.23
CA ALA A 146 18.25 -4.38 16.54
C ALA A 146 17.73 -3.00 16.99
N GLY A 147 16.94 -2.33 16.15
CA GLY A 147 16.29 -1.05 16.44
C GLY A 147 17.16 0.19 16.23
N TYR A 148 18.23 0.09 15.43
CA TYR A 148 18.95 1.28 14.95
C TYR A 148 18.05 2.10 14.03
N CYS A 149 18.09 3.43 14.17
CA CYS A 149 17.23 4.28 13.35
C CYS A 149 17.78 4.42 11.92
N VAL A 150 16.87 4.60 10.97
CA VAL A 150 17.19 4.70 9.55
C VAL A 150 18.10 5.89 9.25
N ASP A 151 17.89 7.03 9.92
CA ASP A 151 18.73 8.21 9.76
C ASP A 151 20.19 7.96 10.19
N GLU A 152 20.39 7.22 11.28
CA GLU A 152 21.72 6.83 11.75
C GLU A 152 22.40 5.87 10.77
N LEU A 153 21.64 4.92 10.22
CA LEU A 153 22.15 4.00 9.20
C LEU A 153 22.56 4.73 7.91
N LEU A 154 21.77 5.71 7.47
CA LEU A 154 22.11 6.55 6.31
C LEU A 154 23.38 7.37 6.57
N GLN A 155 23.52 7.96 7.76
CA GLN A 155 24.75 8.67 8.16
C GLN A 155 25.97 7.74 8.25
N ALA A 156 25.74 6.48 8.63
CA ALA A 156 26.76 5.43 8.64
C ALA A 156 27.15 4.92 7.25
N GLY A 157 26.52 5.43 6.17
CA GLY A 157 26.81 5.05 4.80
C GLY A 157 25.97 3.90 4.26
N ALA A 158 24.88 3.51 4.94
CA ALA A 158 23.93 2.57 4.38
C ALA A 158 23.27 3.16 3.11
N THR A 159 23.09 2.32 2.10
CA THR A 159 22.39 2.69 0.88
C THR A 159 20.89 2.44 1.02
N LEU A 160 20.08 3.13 0.21
CA LEU A 160 18.64 2.88 0.19
C LEU A 160 18.30 1.46 -0.25
N GLU A 161 19.12 0.87 -1.11
CA GLU A 161 18.97 -0.53 -1.51
C GLU A 161 19.22 -1.47 -0.34
N SER A 162 20.23 -1.23 0.50
CA SER A 162 20.45 -2.03 1.70
C SER A 162 19.33 -1.88 2.73
N LEU A 163 18.74 -0.68 2.84
CA LEU A 163 17.60 -0.45 3.74
C LEU A 163 16.33 -1.13 3.22
N TRP A 164 16.09 -1.09 1.91
CA TRP A 164 14.99 -1.82 1.28
C TRP A 164 15.13 -3.34 1.48
N ARG A 165 16.33 -3.89 1.27
CA ARG A 165 16.62 -5.31 1.54
C ARG A 165 16.51 -5.68 3.02
N ALA A 166 16.77 -4.73 3.91
CA ALA A 166 16.56 -4.86 5.35
C ALA A 166 15.07 -4.78 5.75
N GLY A 167 14.15 -4.57 4.82
CA GLY A 167 12.71 -4.51 5.09
C GLY A 167 12.23 -3.15 5.61
N VAL A 168 13.03 -2.10 5.52
CA VAL A 168 12.61 -0.75 5.91
C VAL A 168 11.48 -0.27 5.01
N GLU A 169 10.37 0.12 5.60
CA GLU A 169 9.20 0.57 4.87
C GLU A 169 9.41 1.96 4.24
N ALA A 170 8.89 2.17 3.03
CA ALA A 170 9.02 3.43 2.30
C ALA A 170 8.45 4.66 3.03
N HIS A 171 7.57 4.47 4.03
CA HIS A 171 6.97 5.56 4.80
C HIS A 171 8.00 6.35 5.63
N GLU A 172 8.99 5.67 6.20
CA GLU A 172 10.10 6.28 6.97
C GLU A 172 11.01 7.11 6.07
N LEU A 173 11.16 6.65 4.82
CA LEU A 173 12.04 7.25 3.83
C LEU A 173 11.33 8.27 2.92
N LYS A 174 10.06 8.61 3.21
CA LYS A 174 9.24 9.51 2.37
C LYS A 174 9.90 10.87 2.14
N HIS A 175 10.65 11.35 3.13
CA HIS A 175 11.37 12.62 3.09
C HIS A 175 12.52 12.65 2.07
N LEU A 176 13.05 11.49 1.66
CA LEU A 176 14.13 11.39 0.66
C LEU A 176 13.65 11.58 -0.78
N GLY A 177 12.34 11.44 -1.00
CA GLY A 177 11.70 11.64 -2.29
C GLY A 177 11.51 10.36 -3.12
N LEU A 178 10.44 10.37 -3.91
CA LEU A 178 9.95 9.23 -4.69
C LEU A 178 10.96 8.65 -5.68
N SER A 179 11.72 9.51 -6.36
CA SER A 179 12.68 9.10 -7.40
C SER A 179 13.80 8.23 -6.83
N LYS A 180 14.32 8.57 -5.64
CA LYS A 180 15.36 7.80 -4.97
C LYS A 180 14.84 6.44 -4.48
N LEU A 181 13.63 6.41 -3.92
CA LEU A 181 13.00 5.16 -3.49
C LEU A 181 12.78 4.20 -4.67
N ARG A 182 12.37 4.73 -5.82
CA ARG A 182 12.24 3.92 -7.03
C ARG A 182 13.56 3.34 -7.51
N GLN A 183 14.64 4.14 -7.50
CA GLN A 183 15.98 3.66 -7.85
C GLN A 183 16.50 2.62 -6.86
N ALA A 184 16.09 2.70 -5.59
CA ALA A 184 16.47 1.75 -4.55
C ALA A 184 15.78 0.39 -4.65
N GLY A 185 14.71 0.27 -5.46
CA GLY A 185 13.99 -0.98 -5.69
C GLY A 185 12.58 -1.05 -5.10
N TYR A 186 12.10 0.02 -4.44
CA TYR A 186 10.75 0.01 -3.87
C TYR A 186 9.67 -0.15 -4.96
N THR A 187 8.75 -1.08 -4.70
CA THR A 187 7.65 -1.42 -5.59
C THR A 187 6.53 -0.38 -5.51
N ALA A 188 5.71 -0.30 -6.57
CA ALA A 188 4.53 0.57 -6.55
C ALA A 188 3.57 0.26 -5.38
N LYS A 189 3.50 -1.01 -4.95
CA LYS A 189 2.67 -1.42 -3.81
C LYS A 189 3.21 -0.85 -2.50
N GLU A 190 4.50 -0.96 -2.24
CA GLU A 190 5.12 -0.38 -1.03
C GLU A 190 4.99 1.14 -1.01
N LEU A 191 5.14 1.79 -2.17
CA LEU A 191 4.99 3.24 -2.30
C LEU A 191 3.53 3.68 -2.07
N LYS A 192 2.55 2.88 -2.49
CA LYS A 192 1.14 3.11 -2.14
C LYS A 192 0.92 3.10 -0.63
N HIS A 193 1.47 2.12 0.08
CA HIS A 193 1.34 2.01 1.54
C HIS A 193 2.04 3.19 2.26
N ALA A 194 3.15 3.70 1.71
CA ALA A 194 3.79 4.92 2.17
C ALA A 194 2.99 6.22 1.86
N GLY A 195 1.85 6.09 1.19
CA GLY A 195 0.96 7.20 0.85
C GLY A 195 1.47 8.07 -0.28
N PHE A 196 2.17 7.47 -1.26
CA PHE A 196 2.39 8.11 -2.56
C PHE A 196 1.17 7.91 -3.45
N ASP A 197 0.79 8.96 -4.16
CA ASP A 197 -0.31 8.93 -5.11
C ASP A 197 0.10 8.31 -6.45
N GLY A 198 -0.85 7.65 -7.11
CA GLY A 198 -0.59 6.98 -8.39
C GLY A 198 -0.14 7.94 -9.49
N LEU A 199 -0.54 9.21 -9.44
CA LEU A 199 -0.12 10.22 -10.40
C LEU A 199 1.36 10.57 -10.28
N SER A 200 1.85 10.74 -9.05
CA SER A 200 3.28 10.93 -8.79
C SER A 200 4.10 9.74 -9.30
N LEU A 201 3.58 8.52 -9.17
CA LEU A 201 4.22 7.31 -9.72
C LEU A 201 4.21 7.32 -11.26
N LEU A 202 3.08 7.61 -11.91
CA LEU A 202 3.01 7.74 -13.38
C LEU A 202 4.05 8.73 -13.92
N ARG A 203 4.23 9.88 -13.24
CA ARG A 203 5.23 10.89 -13.63
C ARG A 203 6.68 10.41 -13.51
N GLN A 204 6.94 9.38 -12.69
CA GLN A 204 8.25 8.73 -12.58
C GLN A 204 8.44 7.62 -13.63
N GLY A 205 7.51 7.45 -14.58
CA GLY A 205 7.60 6.45 -15.64
C GLY A 205 7.08 5.07 -15.22
N VAL A 206 6.35 4.98 -14.10
CA VAL A 206 5.69 3.75 -13.68
C VAL A 206 4.53 3.47 -14.62
N THR A 207 4.42 2.24 -15.12
CA THR A 207 3.35 1.86 -16.04
C THR A 207 2.01 1.73 -15.33
N VAL A 208 0.91 1.96 -16.04
CA VAL A 208 -0.44 1.78 -15.49
C VAL A 208 -0.65 0.32 -15.05
N ALA A 209 -0.13 -0.65 -15.81
CA ALA A 209 -0.19 -2.07 -15.46
C ALA A 209 0.41 -2.36 -14.08
N GLU A 210 1.59 -1.79 -13.77
CA GLU A 210 2.23 -1.95 -12.47
C GLU A 210 1.42 -1.29 -11.35
N LEU A 211 0.79 -0.14 -11.61
CA LEU A 211 -0.08 0.52 -10.64
C LEU A 211 -1.33 -0.28 -10.33
N ILE A 212 -1.95 -0.87 -11.34
CA ILE A 212 -3.11 -1.75 -11.13
C ILE A 212 -2.71 -3.00 -10.34
N GLN A 213 -1.55 -3.60 -10.62
CA GLN A 213 -1.00 -4.71 -9.81
C GLN A 213 -0.69 -4.29 -8.38
N ALA A 214 -0.29 -3.03 -8.17
CA ALA A 214 -0.13 -2.41 -6.85
C ALA A 214 -1.45 -1.98 -6.20
N GLU A 215 -2.58 -2.43 -6.74
CA GLU A 215 -3.93 -2.21 -6.24
C GLU A 215 -4.40 -0.74 -6.33
N PHE A 216 -3.77 0.10 -7.14
CA PHE A 216 -4.34 1.40 -7.46
C PHE A 216 -5.62 1.22 -8.29
N THR A 217 -6.65 1.99 -7.96
CA THR A 217 -7.87 2.00 -8.75
C THR A 217 -7.79 3.06 -9.86
N PRO A 218 -8.57 2.94 -10.95
CA PRO A 218 -8.65 3.99 -11.97
C PRO A 218 -9.01 5.37 -11.39
N LYS A 219 -9.71 5.40 -10.24
CA LYS A 219 -10.03 6.64 -9.52
C LYS A 219 -8.79 7.30 -8.91
N ASP A 220 -7.84 6.51 -8.41
CA ASP A 220 -6.58 7.00 -7.84
C ASP A 220 -5.62 7.52 -8.90
N LEU A 221 -5.78 7.04 -10.14
CA LEU A 221 -5.03 7.47 -11.31
C LEU A 221 -5.68 8.67 -12.01
N ARG A 222 -6.79 9.18 -11.48
CA ARG A 222 -7.51 10.33 -12.03
C ARG A 222 -7.02 11.63 -11.38
N GLY A 223 -6.43 12.53 -12.16
CA GLY A 223 -6.12 13.89 -11.72
C GLY A 223 -5.69 14.83 -12.84
N ARG A 224 -5.34 16.08 -12.48
CA ARG A 224 -4.94 17.10 -13.43
C ARG A 224 -3.65 16.66 -14.15
N GLY A 225 -3.76 16.33 -15.44
CA GLY A 225 -2.70 15.78 -16.29
C GLY A 225 -2.83 14.28 -16.61
N ALA A 226 -3.75 13.56 -15.96
CA ALA A 226 -3.97 12.13 -16.16
C ALA A 226 -5.17 11.81 -17.07
N GLN A 227 -5.95 12.82 -17.46
CA GLN A 227 -6.98 12.72 -18.50
C GLN A 227 -6.38 12.55 -19.91
N SER A 228 -5.16 12.04 -20.01
CA SER A 228 -4.53 11.77 -21.30
C SER A 228 -5.24 10.58 -21.94
N ALA A 229 -5.51 10.69 -23.24
CA ALA A 229 -5.99 9.59 -24.08
C ALA A 229 -5.23 8.29 -23.82
N THR A 230 -3.91 8.42 -23.58
CA THR A 230 -3.00 7.32 -23.29
C THR A 230 -3.39 6.53 -22.03
N LEU A 231 -3.71 7.19 -20.91
CA LEU A 231 -4.07 6.50 -19.67
C LEU A 231 -5.34 5.67 -19.86
N ILE A 232 -6.34 6.26 -20.51
CA ILE A 232 -7.65 5.63 -20.70
C ILE A 232 -7.54 4.47 -21.68
N TYR A 233 -6.74 4.63 -22.72
CA TYR A 233 -6.41 3.56 -23.65
C TYR A 233 -5.64 2.42 -22.97
N GLU A 234 -4.66 2.71 -22.11
CA GLU A 234 -3.98 1.67 -21.34
C GLU A 234 -4.92 0.94 -20.37
N LEU A 235 -5.82 1.67 -19.70
CA LEU A 235 -6.83 1.07 -18.85
C LEU A 235 -7.79 0.17 -19.64
N SER A 236 -8.18 0.55 -20.87
CA SER A 236 -9.04 -0.28 -21.70
C SER A 236 -8.34 -1.57 -22.16
N LEU A 237 -7.04 -1.50 -22.48
CA LEU A 237 -6.21 -2.69 -22.78
C LEU A 237 -6.06 -3.63 -21.58
N LEU A 238 -6.08 -3.09 -20.36
CA LEU A 238 -6.07 -3.87 -19.12
C LEU A 238 -7.43 -4.48 -18.78
N GLY A 239 -8.44 -4.28 -19.63
CA GLY A 239 -9.77 -4.90 -19.49
C GLY A 239 -10.78 -4.07 -18.71
N PHE A 240 -10.46 -2.82 -18.35
CA PHE A 240 -11.44 -1.96 -17.67
C PHE A 240 -12.56 -1.56 -18.62
N THR A 241 -13.78 -1.77 -18.17
CA THR A 241 -15.01 -1.46 -18.91
C THR A 241 -15.38 0.02 -18.77
N ALA A 242 -16.15 0.55 -19.74
CA ALA A 242 -16.69 1.90 -19.66
C ALA A 242 -17.53 2.12 -18.39
N THR A 243 -18.22 1.08 -17.89
CA THR A 243 -18.94 1.09 -16.61
C THR A 243 -18.03 1.36 -15.42
N GLU A 244 -16.91 0.66 -15.33
CA GLU A 244 -15.96 0.79 -14.22
C GLU A 244 -15.24 2.14 -14.26
N LEU A 245 -14.85 2.60 -15.45
CA LEU A 245 -14.23 3.92 -15.60
C LEU A 245 -15.22 5.04 -15.28
N ARG A 246 -16.50 4.91 -15.65
CA ARG A 246 -17.53 5.85 -15.21
C ARG A 246 -17.68 5.87 -13.69
N ALA A 247 -17.68 4.71 -13.04
CA ALA A 247 -17.74 4.63 -11.58
C ALA A 247 -16.50 5.25 -10.90
N ALA A 248 -15.32 5.17 -11.54
CA ALA A 248 -14.11 5.87 -11.14
C ALA A 248 -14.17 7.40 -11.42
N GLY A 249 -15.20 7.86 -12.13
CA GLY A 249 -15.54 9.24 -12.37
C GLY A 249 -15.02 9.81 -13.69
N PHE A 250 -14.52 9.00 -14.62
CA PHE A 250 -14.17 9.47 -15.96
C PHE A 250 -15.42 9.98 -16.69
N SER A 251 -15.28 11.13 -17.36
CA SER A 251 -16.38 11.74 -18.12
C SER A 251 -16.57 11.05 -19.47
N ALA A 252 -17.73 11.24 -20.10
CA ALA A 252 -17.99 10.75 -21.45
C ALA A 252 -16.92 11.23 -22.44
N SER A 253 -16.51 12.50 -22.34
CA SER A 253 -15.43 13.08 -23.16
C SER A 253 -14.07 12.40 -22.94
N ASP A 254 -13.72 12.11 -21.69
CA ASP A 254 -12.46 11.41 -21.39
C ASP A 254 -12.45 10.03 -22.07
N LEU A 255 -13.55 9.28 -21.96
CA LEU A 255 -13.66 7.94 -22.53
C LEU A 255 -13.73 7.95 -24.06
N THR A 256 -14.40 8.94 -24.68
CA THR A 256 -14.38 9.09 -26.14
C THR A 256 -12.96 9.29 -26.65
N VAL A 257 -12.17 10.14 -25.99
CA VAL A 257 -10.76 10.38 -26.34
C VAL A 257 -9.90 9.12 -26.17
N GLY A 258 -10.25 8.26 -25.21
CA GLY A 258 -9.63 6.94 -25.03
C GLY A 258 -10.08 5.86 -26.02
N GLY A 259 -10.94 6.18 -26.99
CA GLY A 259 -11.38 5.27 -28.04
C GLY A 259 -12.62 4.43 -27.72
N PHE A 260 -13.35 4.74 -26.65
CA PHE A 260 -14.62 4.06 -26.36
C PHE A 260 -15.72 4.48 -27.34
N THR A 261 -16.48 3.49 -27.81
CA THR A 261 -17.57 3.68 -28.77
C THR A 261 -18.87 4.14 -28.10
N ALA A 262 -19.75 4.79 -28.85
CA ALA A 262 -21.06 5.22 -28.36
C ALA A 262 -21.91 4.08 -27.78
N THR A 263 -21.81 2.86 -28.34
CA THR A 263 -22.47 1.65 -27.83
C THR A 263 -21.96 1.28 -26.43
N GLN A 264 -20.64 1.26 -26.23
CA GLN A 264 -20.01 0.96 -24.95
C GLN A 264 -20.35 2.01 -23.88
N LEU A 265 -20.34 3.29 -24.25
CA LEU A 265 -20.68 4.36 -23.32
C LEU A 265 -22.17 4.38 -22.96
N ARG A 266 -23.05 4.04 -23.91
CA ARG A 266 -24.46 3.81 -23.62
C ARG A 266 -24.64 2.63 -22.65
N GLY A 267 -23.93 1.52 -22.86
CA GLY A 267 -23.91 0.39 -21.95
C GLY A 267 -23.42 0.76 -20.54
N ALA A 268 -22.51 1.73 -20.45
CA ALA A 268 -22.08 2.33 -19.19
C ALA A 268 -23.09 3.31 -18.55
N GLY A 269 -24.22 3.55 -19.22
CA GLY A 269 -25.33 4.37 -18.76
C GLY A 269 -25.14 5.87 -19.01
N PHE A 270 -24.20 6.29 -19.87
CA PHE A 270 -24.11 7.69 -20.28
C PHE A 270 -25.35 8.09 -21.08
N SER A 271 -25.85 9.29 -20.82
CA SER A 271 -27.01 9.85 -21.50
C SER A 271 -26.66 10.37 -22.90
N ALA A 272 -27.66 10.49 -23.77
CA ALA A 272 -27.48 11.08 -25.09
C ALA A 272 -26.96 12.54 -25.03
N ILE A 273 -27.25 13.27 -23.95
CA ILE A 273 -26.73 14.62 -23.70
C ILE A 273 -25.21 14.56 -23.49
N GLU A 274 -24.75 13.72 -22.55
CA GLU A 274 -23.32 13.57 -22.22
C GLU A 274 -22.52 13.08 -23.44
N LEU A 275 -23.09 12.18 -24.25
CA LEU A 275 -22.41 11.69 -25.46
C LEU A 275 -22.38 12.70 -26.60
N LYS A 276 -23.41 13.55 -26.72
CA LYS A 276 -23.36 14.67 -27.65
C LYS A 276 -22.29 15.67 -27.25
N GLU A 277 -22.22 16.00 -25.96
CA GLU A 277 -21.19 16.90 -25.42
C GLU A 277 -19.78 16.32 -25.56
N SER A 278 -19.63 15.00 -25.57
CA SER A 278 -18.36 14.32 -25.88
C SER A 278 -18.01 14.24 -27.36
N GLY A 279 -18.89 14.71 -28.26
CA GLY A 279 -18.61 14.85 -29.69
C GLY A 279 -19.27 13.81 -30.61
N PHE A 280 -20.11 12.91 -30.10
CA PHE A 280 -20.81 11.95 -30.95
C PHE A 280 -21.92 12.61 -31.78
N SER A 281 -22.01 12.17 -33.03
CA SER A 281 -23.07 12.55 -33.96
C SER A 281 -24.39 11.81 -33.67
N ALA A 282 -25.51 12.36 -34.16
CA ALA A 282 -26.80 11.70 -34.05
C ALA A 282 -26.82 10.31 -34.74
N ALA A 283 -26.02 10.11 -35.78
CA ALA A 283 -25.90 8.84 -36.48
C ALA A 283 -25.21 7.78 -35.60
N GLU A 284 -24.07 8.11 -34.99
CA GLU A 284 -23.35 7.21 -34.09
C GLU A 284 -24.19 6.86 -32.85
N LEU A 285 -24.97 7.81 -32.33
CA LEU A 285 -25.87 7.55 -31.22
C LEU A 285 -27.07 6.69 -31.62
N ARG A 286 -27.57 6.83 -32.85
CA ARG A 286 -28.57 5.91 -33.38
C ARG A 286 -28.02 4.50 -33.49
N GLU A 287 -26.81 4.32 -34.01
CA GLU A 287 -26.14 3.01 -34.09
C GLU A 287 -25.88 2.42 -32.70
N ALA A 288 -25.61 3.28 -31.71
CA ALA A 288 -25.60 2.90 -30.30
C ALA A 288 -26.98 2.51 -29.75
N GLY A 289 -28.05 2.76 -30.52
CA GLY A 289 -29.44 2.38 -30.28
C GLY A 289 -30.25 3.41 -29.49
N PHE A 290 -29.78 4.66 -29.38
CA PHE A 290 -30.59 5.75 -28.83
C PHE A 290 -31.80 6.04 -29.72
N THR A 291 -32.94 6.35 -29.10
CA THR A 291 -34.17 6.66 -29.85
C THR A 291 -34.19 8.12 -30.31
N ALA A 292 -34.99 8.43 -31.35
CA ALA A 292 -35.20 9.81 -31.80
C ALA A 292 -35.66 10.73 -30.66
N GLY A 293 -36.51 10.22 -29.76
CA GLY A 293 -36.93 10.90 -28.53
C GLY A 293 -35.73 11.28 -27.65
N GLN A 294 -34.85 10.32 -27.33
CA GLN A 294 -33.68 10.57 -26.49
C GLN A 294 -32.70 11.58 -27.11
N LEU A 295 -32.52 11.53 -28.43
CA LEU A 295 -31.68 12.48 -29.16
C LEU A 295 -32.30 13.89 -29.25
N ALA A 296 -33.61 14.00 -29.38
CA ALA A 296 -34.31 15.28 -29.31
C ALA A 296 -34.19 15.91 -27.90
N HIS A 297 -34.28 15.11 -26.84
CA HIS A 297 -33.98 15.57 -25.47
C HIS A 297 -32.53 16.02 -25.31
N ALA A 298 -31.60 15.37 -26.02
CA ALA A 298 -30.21 15.83 -26.16
C ALA A 298 -30.04 17.05 -27.08
N ARG A 299 -31.14 17.66 -27.52
CA ARG A 299 -31.19 18.86 -28.37
C ARG A 299 -30.53 18.67 -29.73
N PHE A 300 -30.54 17.46 -30.31
CA PHE A 300 -30.20 17.29 -31.72
C PHE A 300 -31.29 17.92 -32.59
N PHE A 301 -30.89 18.69 -33.60
CA PHE A 301 -31.84 19.34 -34.49
C PHE A 301 -32.48 18.33 -35.45
N ARG A 302 -33.70 18.62 -35.91
CA ARG A 302 -34.43 17.78 -36.88
C ARG A 302 -33.55 17.33 -38.06
N GLN A 303 -32.79 18.25 -38.65
CA GLN A 303 -31.90 17.95 -39.78
C GLN A 303 -30.82 16.91 -39.41
N GLN A 304 -30.30 16.94 -38.18
CA GLN A 304 -29.30 15.98 -37.70
C GLN A 304 -29.92 14.60 -37.46
N LEU A 305 -31.18 14.54 -37.01
CA LEU A 305 -31.94 13.29 -36.86
C LEU A 305 -32.33 12.68 -38.22
N GLU A 306 -32.73 13.52 -39.18
CA GLU A 306 -33.01 13.08 -40.56
C GLU A 306 -31.71 12.54 -41.21
N ALA A 307 -30.59 13.24 -41.03
CA ALA A 307 -29.28 12.80 -41.52
C ALA A 307 -28.78 11.51 -40.83
N ALA A 308 -29.15 11.29 -39.57
CA ALA A 308 -28.94 10.02 -38.87
C ALA A 308 -29.87 8.90 -39.37
N GLY A 309 -30.79 9.18 -40.31
CA GLY A 309 -31.68 8.22 -40.92
C GLY A 309 -32.97 7.95 -40.15
N PHE A 310 -33.32 8.75 -39.13
CA PHE A 310 -34.62 8.60 -38.45
C PHE A 310 -35.75 9.07 -39.36
N ASP A 311 -36.82 8.28 -39.42
CA ASP A 311 -37.98 8.64 -40.25
C ASP A 311 -38.61 9.94 -39.75
N ARG A 312 -39.06 10.76 -40.70
CA ARG A 312 -39.79 12.03 -40.45
C ARG A 312 -40.93 11.90 -39.44
N ILE A 313 -41.56 10.73 -39.44
CA ILE A 313 -42.58 10.31 -38.48
C ILE A 313 -41.94 10.31 -37.09
N MET A 314 -40.93 9.48 -36.81
CA MET A 314 -40.23 9.41 -35.50
C MET A 314 -39.68 10.74 -34.99
N ILE A 315 -39.24 11.64 -35.88
CA ILE A 315 -38.74 12.98 -35.51
C ILE A 315 -39.89 13.94 -35.14
N ASN A 316 -41.08 13.78 -35.71
CA ASN A 316 -42.26 14.51 -35.26
C ASN A 316 -42.78 14.00 -33.91
N PHE A 317 -42.52 12.73 -33.55
CA PHE A 317 -42.88 12.15 -32.24
C PHE A 317 -41.91 12.53 -31.11
N SER A 318 -40.69 12.99 -31.43
CA SER A 318 -39.66 13.29 -30.44
C SER A 318 -39.84 14.65 -29.74
N ASP A 319 -40.67 15.54 -30.29
CA ASP A 319 -41.17 16.71 -29.57
C ASP A 319 -42.21 16.24 -28.55
N THR A 320 -41.83 16.13 -27.28
CA THR A 320 -42.73 15.76 -26.16
C THR A 320 -43.99 16.63 -26.09
N TYR A 321 -43.98 17.81 -26.70
CA TYR A 321 -45.14 18.70 -26.84
C TYR A 321 -46.18 18.22 -27.87
N GLN A 322 -45.78 17.44 -28.88
CA GLN A 322 -46.70 16.89 -29.88
C GLN A 322 -47.40 15.62 -29.36
N LEU A 323 -46.75 14.83 -28.49
CA LEU A 323 -47.31 13.58 -27.95
C LEU A 323 -48.67 13.79 -27.28
N ARG A 324 -48.76 14.74 -26.34
CA ARG A 324 -50.01 15.07 -25.63
C ARG A 324 -51.13 15.58 -26.55
N SER A 325 -50.80 15.98 -27.78
CA SER A 325 -51.79 16.42 -28.76
C SER A 325 -52.28 15.30 -29.69
N PHE A 326 -51.73 14.08 -29.62
CA PHE A 326 -52.17 13.00 -30.51
C PHE A 326 -53.61 12.58 -30.27
N LYS A 327 -54.00 12.42 -29.00
CA LYS A 327 -55.38 12.09 -28.63
C LYS A 327 -56.35 13.19 -29.05
N THR A 328 -55.99 14.46 -28.85
CA THR A 328 -56.83 15.61 -29.24
C THR A 328 -56.86 15.86 -30.75
N ARG A 329 -55.88 15.36 -31.51
CA ARG A 329 -55.86 15.40 -32.99
C ARG A 329 -56.44 14.14 -33.65
N GLY A 330 -56.96 13.19 -32.86
CA GLY A 330 -57.68 12.02 -33.39
C GLY A 330 -56.79 10.90 -33.93
N PHE A 331 -55.51 10.83 -33.53
CA PHE A 331 -54.65 9.70 -33.89
C PHE A 331 -55.04 8.44 -33.11
N LEU A 332 -55.03 7.29 -33.79
CA LEU A 332 -55.27 5.99 -33.16
C LEU A 332 -53.93 5.35 -32.75
N PRO A 333 -53.82 4.80 -31.52
CA PRO A 333 -52.62 4.13 -31.01
C PRO A 333 -51.95 3.14 -31.97
N ASN A 334 -52.72 2.32 -32.68
CA ASN A 334 -52.19 1.33 -33.63
C ASN A 334 -51.61 1.89 -34.92
N ASN A 335 -52.02 3.09 -35.28
CA ASN A 335 -51.58 3.76 -36.50
C ASN A 335 -50.34 4.62 -36.24
N LEU A 336 -49.78 4.55 -35.03
CA LEU A 336 -48.52 5.19 -34.67
C LEU A 336 -47.38 4.18 -34.81
N PRO A 337 -46.68 4.16 -35.97
CA PRO A 337 -45.65 3.16 -36.20
C PRO A 337 -44.50 3.36 -35.21
N ALA A 338 -44.16 2.28 -34.50
CA ALA A 338 -43.07 2.19 -33.52
C ALA A 338 -43.21 3.09 -32.27
N ALA A 339 -44.42 3.52 -31.91
CA ALA A 339 -44.69 4.11 -30.60
C ALA A 339 -44.62 3.05 -29.50
N THR A 340 -43.84 3.30 -28.44
CA THR A 340 -43.83 2.43 -27.26
C THR A 340 -45.06 2.69 -26.39
N VAL A 341 -45.38 1.76 -25.49
CA VAL A 341 -46.48 1.95 -24.53
C VAL A 341 -46.24 3.21 -23.66
N SER A 342 -44.98 3.52 -23.36
CA SER A 342 -44.57 4.74 -22.63
C SER A 342 -44.96 6.00 -23.40
N ASP A 343 -44.72 6.03 -24.71
CA ASP A 343 -45.06 7.17 -25.58
C ASP A 343 -46.59 7.39 -25.65
N LEU A 344 -47.35 6.30 -25.74
CA LEU A 344 -48.82 6.34 -25.80
C LEU A 344 -49.44 6.79 -24.48
N ARG A 345 -48.86 6.38 -23.34
CA ARG A 345 -49.25 6.87 -22.02
C ARG A 345 -49.00 8.37 -21.88
N ILE A 346 -47.84 8.85 -22.33
CA ILE A 346 -47.50 10.29 -22.33
C ILE A 346 -48.43 11.08 -23.27
N ALA A 347 -48.87 10.45 -24.38
CA ALA A 347 -49.84 11.03 -25.30
C ALA A 347 -51.28 11.13 -24.75
N GLY A 348 -51.53 10.57 -23.56
CA GLY A 348 -52.82 10.66 -22.86
C GLY A 348 -53.80 9.53 -23.16
N PHE A 349 -53.34 8.44 -23.79
CA PHE A 349 -54.15 7.24 -24.00
C PHE A 349 -54.25 6.41 -22.71
N SER A 350 -55.45 5.91 -22.40
CA SER A 350 -55.68 5.02 -21.26
C SER A 350 -55.39 3.55 -21.62
N ALA A 351 -55.16 2.71 -20.60
CA ALA A 351 -55.00 1.27 -20.81
C ALA A 351 -56.21 0.62 -21.52
N THR A 352 -57.43 1.13 -21.28
CA THR A 352 -58.66 0.71 -21.98
C THR A 352 -58.61 1.01 -23.47
N GLU A 353 -58.19 2.22 -23.85
CA GLU A 353 -58.08 2.66 -25.24
C GLU A 353 -57.01 1.86 -25.98
N LEU A 354 -55.89 1.55 -25.32
CA LEU A 354 -54.84 0.72 -25.89
C LEU A 354 -55.28 -0.74 -26.08
N ARG A 355 -56.01 -1.32 -25.12
CA ARG A 355 -56.59 -2.66 -25.28
C ARG A 355 -57.57 -2.73 -26.46
N GLN A 356 -58.43 -1.73 -26.64
CA GLN A 356 -59.37 -1.69 -27.77
C GLN A 356 -58.68 -1.58 -29.13
N GLN A 357 -57.44 -1.10 -29.13
CA GLN A 357 -56.54 -1.11 -30.26
C GLN A 357 -55.63 -2.35 -30.23
N GLY A 358 -55.94 -3.44 -29.53
CA GLY A 358 -55.21 -4.70 -29.68
C GLY A 358 -53.79 -4.74 -29.08
N PHE A 359 -53.47 -3.85 -28.14
CA PHE A 359 -52.28 -4.01 -27.29
C PHE A 359 -52.53 -5.05 -26.18
N ASP A 360 -51.54 -5.90 -25.94
CA ASP A 360 -51.65 -7.01 -24.98
C ASP A 360 -51.40 -6.58 -23.53
N ALA A 361 -51.96 -7.34 -22.57
CA ALA A 361 -51.80 -7.09 -21.13
C ALA A 361 -50.33 -7.02 -20.68
N LEU A 362 -49.48 -7.88 -21.23
CA LEU A 362 -48.06 -7.92 -20.92
C LEU A 362 -47.32 -6.66 -21.40
N GLN A 363 -47.72 -6.11 -22.56
CA GLN A 363 -47.16 -4.86 -23.06
C GLN A 363 -47.56 -3.69 -22.16
N LEU A 364 -48.82 -3.63 -21.72
CA LEU A 364 -49.33 -2.55 -20.87
C LEU A 364 -48.76 -2.59 -19.44
N LEU A 365 -48.48 -3.78 -18.89
CA LEU A 365 -47.90 -3.93 -17.54
C LEU A 365 -46.48 -3.34 -17.39
N SER A 366 -45.77 -3.11 -18.50
CA SER A 366 -44.46 -2.45 -18.48
C SER A 366 -44.53 -0.98 -18.04
N GLU A 367 -45.69 -0.33 -18.20
CA GLU A 367 -45.84 1.14 -18.06
C GLU A 367 -47.09 1.57 -17.30
N PHE A 368 -48.12 0.72 -17.21
CA PHE A 368 -49.34 0.95 -16.46
C PHE A 368 -49.39 0.05 -15.21
N GLY A 369 -49.87 0.60 -14.10
CA GLY A 369 -50.04 -0.17 -12.87
C GLY A 369 -51.04 -1.32 -13.05
N MET A 370 -50.81 -2.41 -12.32
CA MET A 370 -51.58 -3.66 -12.41
C MET A 370 -53.10 -3.45 -12.31
N MET A 371 -53.54 -2.49 -11.49
CA MET A 371 -54.96 -2.11 -11.34
C MET A 371 -55.54 -1.46 -12.60
N ALA A 372 -54.79 -0.59 -13.28
CA ALA A 372 -55.23 0.08 -14.51
C ALA A 372 -55.34 -0.90 -15.68
N VAL A 373 -54.41 -1.86 -15.74
CA VAL A 373 -54.45 -2.99 -16.68
C VAL A 373 -55.68 -3.86 -16.35
N PHE A 374 -55.85 -4.30 -15.10
CA PHE A 374 -57.00 -5.14 -14.71
C PHE A 374 -58.37 -4.50 -15.04
N LEU A 375 -58.55 -3.21 -14.71
CA LEU A 375 -59.78 -2.47 -15.04
C LEU A 375 -60.00 -2.38 -16.55
N ALA A 376 -58.93 -2.35 -17.35
CA ALA A 376 -59.04 -2.34 -18.80
C ALA A 376 -59.60 -3.65 -19.38
N TRP A 377 -59.51 -4.79 -18.68
CA TRP A 377 -60.07 -6.08 -19.09
C TRP A 377 -61.47 -6.39 -18.52
N LEU A 378 -61.97 -5.57 -17.59
CA LEU A 378 -63.28 -5.71 -16.95
C LEU A 378 -64.42 -5.01 -17.71
N HIS A 379 -64.08 -3.94 -18.44
CA HIS A 379 -64.96 -3.21 -19.36
C HIS A 379 -64.64 -3.58 -20.80
#